data_AF-A0A930UHW8-F1
#
_entry.id   AF-A0A930UHW8-F1
#
_cell.length_a   1.000
_cell.length_b   1.000
_cell.length_c   1.000
_cell.angle_alpha   90.00
_cell.angle_beta   90.00
_cell.angle_gamma   90.00
#
_symmetry.space_group_name_H-M   'P 1'
#
loop_
_entity.id
_entity.type
_entity.pdbx_description
1 polymer ?
#
loop_
_entity_poly.entity_id
_entity_poly.type
_entity_poly.pdbx_seq_one_letter_code
_entity_poly.pdbx_strand_id
1 'polypeptide(L)'
;MQRYPAFDPAALAARLEERFAKAGGRVVQRLGEVTLKLPRDELLAGLRELRDGEGLAFDQLIDLCGMDYSAYGAGHAGLFTRDAMRQTETAAAEETEERFAVVYHLLSTRHNQRLRVRSFLPAGEVVACPSATEVWPVANWFEREAFDLFGIVFEGHPDLRRLLTDYGFIGHPFRKDFPVYGEVEMRYDPDSARVVYQPVSIEPREVVPRVVRKGGRSEG
;
A
#
# COMPACT_ATOMS: atom_id res chain seq x y z
N MET A 1 28.88 -3.99 -27.61
CA MET A 1 28.15 -3.46 -26.45
C MET A 1 26.66 -3.55 -26.77
N GLN A 2 26.02 -4.66 -26.40
CA GLN A 2 24.64 -4.95 -26.79
C GLN A 2 23.72 -3.99 -26.02
N ARG A 3 23.09 -3.05 -26.73
CA ARG A 3 22.08 -2.17 -26.14
C ARG A 3 20.94 -3.06 -25.65
N TYR A 4 20.70 -3.09 -24.34
CA TYR A 4 19.48 -3.67 -23.81
C TYR A 4 18.29 -2.98 -24.49
N PRO A 5 17.26 -3.72 -24.91
CA PRO A 5 16.07 -3.11 -25.49
C PRO A 5 15.51 -2.09 -24.50
N ALA A 6 15.14 -0.91 -25.00
CA ALA A 6 14.50 0.11 -24.19
C ALA A 6 13.20 -0.47 -23.60
N PHE A 7 12.96 -0.20 -22.31
CA PHE A 7 11.72 -0.62 -21.66
C PHE A 7 10.52 0.02 -22.37
N ASP A 8 9.66 -0.82 -22.97
CA ASP A 8 8.38 -0.40 -23.53
C ASP A 8 7.23 -0.79 -22.57
N PRO A 9 6.73 0.16 -21.77
CA PRO A 9 5.64 -0.10 -20.84
C PRO A 9 4.32 -0.46 -21.54
N ALA A 10 4.08 0.01 -22.77
CA ALA A 10 2.84 -0.32 -23.50
C ALA A 10 2.85 -1.79 -23.94
N ALA A 11 3.99 -2.30 -24.43
CA ALA A 11 4.14 -3.70 -24.77
C ALA A 11 4.06 -4.63 -23.54
N LEU A 12 4.52 -4.19 -22.37
CA LEU A 12 4.28 -4.93 -21.13
C LEU A 12 2.80 -4.92 -20.74
N ALA A 13 2.14 -3.77 -20.79
CA ALA A 13 0.73 -3.65 -20.43
C ALA A 13 -0.16 -4.58 -21.26
N ALA A 14 0.00 -4.57 -22.60
CA ALA A 14 -0.77 -5.43 -23.50
C ALA A 14 -0.59 -6.93 -23.20
N ARG A 15 0.66 -7.36 -22.92
CA ARG A 15 0.95 -8.76 -22.54
C ARG A 15 0.29 -9.16 -21.22
N LEU A 16 0.27 -8.25 -20.25
CA LEU A 16 -0.37 -8.51 -18.96
C LEU A 16 -1.90 -8.53 -19.07
N GLU A 17 -2.48 -7.64 -19.89
CA GLU A 17 -3.93 -7.64 -20.16
C GLU A 17 -4.36 -8.98 -20.76
N GLU A 18 -3.68 -9.46 -21.79
CA GLU A 18 -3.99 -10.74 -22.43
C GLU A 18 -3.89 -11.92 -21.46
N ARG A 19 -2.81 -11.98 -20.66
CA ARG A 19 -2.57 -13.09 -19.73
C ARG A 19 -3.52 -13.09 -18.54
N PHE A 20 -3.80 -11.94 -17.96
CA PHE A 20 -4.56 -11.84 -16.72
C PHE A 20 -6.04 -11.49 -16.94
N ALA A 21 -6.50 -11.33 -18.18
CA ALA A 21 -7.92 -11.09 -18.49
C ALA A 21 -8.86 -12.13 -17.87
N LYS A 22 -8.47 -13.41 -17.89
CA LYS A 22 -9.28 -14.50 -17.32
C LYS A 22 -9.30 -14.51 -15.79
N ALA A 23 -8.24 -14.00 -15.15
CA ALA A 23 -8.11 -13.89 -13.70
C ALA A 23 -8.75 -12.59 -13.15
N GLY A 24 -9.49 -11.85 -13.97
CA GLY A 24 -10.07 -10.56 -13.58
C GLY A 24 -9.04 -9.45 -13.40
N GLY A 25 -7.83 -9.61 -13.94
CA GLY A 25 -6.77 -8.63 -13.85
C GLY A 25 -7.06 -7.39 -14.69
N ARG A 26 -6.84 -6.20 -14.12
CA ARG A 26 -6.96 -4.91 -14.83
C ARG A 26 -5.62 -4.22 -14.89
N VAL A 27 -5.19 -3.80 -16.06
CA VAL A 27 -3.93 -3.09 -16.23
C VAL A 27 -4.20 -1.60 -16.36
N VAL A 28 -3.39 -0.80 -15.65
CA VAL A 28 -3.44 0.66 -15.71
C VAL A 28 -2.02 1.15 -16.00
N GLN A 29 -1.89 1.95 -17.06
CA GLN A 29 -0.64 2.61 -17.39
C GLN A 29 -0.75 4.12 -17.15
N ARG A 30 0.16 4.66 -16.34
CA ARG A 30 0.27 6.10 -16.06
C ARG A 30 1.74 6.47 -15.90
N LEU A 31 2.14 7.61 -16.46
CA LEU A 31 3.48 8.20 -16.28
C LEU A 31 4.65 7.23 -16.61
N GLY A 32 4.47 6.33 -17.57
CA GLY A 32 5.49 5.34 -17.94
C GLY A 32 5.58 4.12 -17.03
N GLU A 33 4.69 4.00 -16.03
CA GLU A 33 4.61 2.85 -15.14
C GLU A 33 3.38 1.99 -15.47
N VAL A 34 3.55 0.68 -15.30
CA VAL A 34 2.48 -0.31 -15.48
C VAL A 34 2.04 -0.81 -14.11
N THR A 35 0.75 -0.71 -13.82
CA THR A 35 0.12 -1.27 -12.63
C THR A 35 -0.85 -2.38 -13.02
N LEU A 36 -0.63 -3.59 -12.53
CA LEU A 36 -1.55 -4.70 -12.66
C LEU A 36 -2.39 -4.79 -11.38
N LYS A 37 -3.71 -4.66 -11.51
CA LYS A 37 -4.65 -4.89 -10.42
C LYS A 37 -5.12 -6.34 -10.49
N LEU A 38 -4.94 -7.10 -9.41
CA LEU A 38 -5.42 -8.48 -9.30
C LEU A 38 -6.40 -8.64 -8.14
N PRO A 39 -7.49 -9.40 -8.32
CA PRO A 39 -8.33 -9.84 -7.21
C PRO A 39 -7.51 -10.60 -6.17
N ARG A 40 -7.88 -10.48 -4.89
CA ARG A 40 -7.21 -11.17 -3.76
C ARG A 40 -7.07 -12.67 -4.00
N ASP A 41 -8.13 -13.32 -4.46
CA ASP A 41 -8.18 -14.78 -4.58
C ASP A 41 -7.27 -15.31 -5.71
N GLU A 42 -7.01 -14.48 -6.73
CA GLU A 42 -6.11 -14.79 -7.83
C GLU A 42 -4.67 -14.29 -7.59
N LEU A 43 -4.42 -13.59 -6.48
CA LEU A 43 -3.16 -12.90 -6.22
C LEU A 43 -1.97 -13.87 -6.18
N LEU A 44 -2.04 -14.94 -5.40
CA LEU A 44 -0.92 -15.88 -5.25
C LEU A 44 -0.60 -16.61 -6.56
N ALA A 45 -1.64 -17.06 -7.27
CA ALA A 45 -1.48 -17.67 -8.59
C ALA A 45 -0.87 -16.68 -9.58
N GLY A 46 -1.35 -15.44 -9.58
CA GLY A 46 -0.82 -14.39 -10.44
C GLY A 46 0.62 -14.00 -10.12
N LEU A 47 1.01 -13.93 -8.84
CA LEU A 47 2.39 -13.68 -8.44
C LEU A 47 3.34 -14.81 -8.89
N ARG A 48 2.89 -16.07 -8.82
CA ARG A 48 3.66 -17.22 -9.35
C ARG A 48 3.82 -17.13 -10.87
N GLU A 49 2.75 -16.82 -11.61
CA GLU A 49 2.81 -16.62 -13.06
C GLU A 49 3.71 -15.43 -13.44
N LEU A 50 3.71 -14.35 -12.68
CA LEU A 50 4.63 -13.21 -12.92
C LEU A 50 6.09 -13.63 -12.73
N ARG A 51 6.39 -14.47 -11.74
CA ARG A 51 7.76 -14.97 -11.49
C ARG A 51 8.21 -15.97 -12.56
N ASP A 52 7.39 -16.99 -12.82
CA ASP A 52 7.77 -18.18 -13.59
C ASP A 52 7.32 -18.15 -15.06
N GLY A 53 6.38 -17.26 -15.40
CA GLY A 53 5.79 -17.16 -16.72
C GLY A 53 6.80 -16.76 -17.80
N GLU A 54 6.70 -17.44 -18.94
CA GLU A 54 7.59 -17.20 -20.08
C GLU A 54 7.49 -15.75 -20.57
N GLY A 55 8.62 -15.03 -20.59
CA GLY A 55 8.69 -13.64 -21.08
C GLY A 55 8.27 -12.56 -20.07
N LEU A 56 7.97 -12.93 -18.81
CA LEU A 56 7.72 -12.00 -17.70
C LEU A 56 8.91 -11.97 -16.73
N ALA A 57 9.29 -13.14 -16.21
CA ALA A 57 10.48 -13.36 -15.40
C ALA A 57 10.72 -12.27 -14.33
N PHE A 58 9.71 -11.96 -13.52
CA PHE A 58 9.84 -11.03 -12.40
C PHE A 58 10.52 -11.72 -11.22
N ASP A 59 11.85 -11.77 -11.27
CA ASP A 59 12.70 -12.52 -10.35
C ASP A 59 12.94 -11.81 -9.02
N GLN A 60 12.75 -10.48 -8.96
CA GLN A 60 12.98 -9.70 -7.74
C GLN A 60 11.71 -9.01 -7.24
N LEU A 61 11.35 -9.30 -5.99
CA LEU A 61 10.45 -8.49 -5.19
C LEU A 61 11.27 -7.35 -4.55
N ILE A 62 10.99 -6.12 -4.95
CA ILE A 62 11.66 -4.91 -4.47
C ILE A 62 11.05 -4.46 -3.15
N ASP A 63 9.72 -4.45 -3.07
CA ASP A 63 8.99 -3.91 -1.94
C ASP A 63 7.55 -4.46 -1.89
N LEU A 64 6.98 -4.52 -0.69
CA LEU A 64 5.57 -4.82 -0.44
C LEU A 64 5.06 -3.84 0.62
N CYS A 65 4.04 -3.05 0.21
CA CYS A 65 3.42 -2.04 1.05
C CYS A 65 1.94 -2.34 1.28
N GLY A 66 1.51 -2.22 2.54
CA GLY A 66 0.10 -2.04 2.87
C GLY A 66 -0.34 -0.60 2.60
N MET A 67 -1.60 -0.42 2.22
CA MET A 67 -2.20 0.89 1.96
C MET A 67 -3.58 0.98 2.62
N ASP A 68 -3.86 2.10 3.27
CA ASP A 68 -5.19 2.45 3.80
C ASP A 68 -5.78 3.61 2.98
N TYR A 69 -6.82 3.29 2.20
CA TYR A 69 -7.57 4.17 1.31
C TYR A 69 -8.75 4.86 2.00
N SER A 70 -8.97 4.67 3.31
CA SER A 70 -10.11 5.27 4.05
C SER A 70 -10.26 6.79 3.91
N ALA A 71 -9.15 7.52 3.69
CA ALA A 71 -9.14 8.95 3.44
C ALA A 71 -8.65 9.33 2.02
N TYR A 72 -8.57 8.37 1.09
CA TYR A 72 -8.10 8.63 -0.27
C TYR A 72 -9.15 9.38 -1.08
N GLY A 73 -8.72 10.37 -1.88
CA GLY A 73 -9.64 11.23 -2.65
C GLY A 73 -10.42 12.25 -1.79
N ALA A 74 -10.64 11.95 -0.51
CA ALA A 74 -10.93 12.93 0.52
C ALA A 74 -9.65 13.73 0.78
N GLY A 75 -9.35 14.69 -0.12
CA GLY A 75 -8.14 15.49 -0.06
C GLY A 75 -7.82 15.91 1.37
N HIS A 76 -6.55 15.79 1.75
CA HIS A 76 -6.08 16.41 2.98
C HIS A 76 -6.28 17.91 2.78
N ALA A 77 -7.34 18.48 3.34
CA ALA A 77 -7.86 19.81 3.00
C ALA A 77 -6.93 20.98 3.38
N GLY A 78 -5.61 20.77 3.49
CA GLY A 78 -4.64 21.76 3.91
C GLY A 78 -3.23 21.64 3.31
N LEU A 79 -2.90 20.60 2.54
CA LEU A 79 -1.59 20.48 1.90
C LEU A 79 -1.80 20.20 0.41
N PHE A 80 -1.13 20.97 -0.43
CA PHE A 80 -1.08 20.91 -1.91
C PHE A 80 -2.06 21.83 -2.65
N THR A 81 -1.43 22.66 -3.47
CA THR A 81 -1.91 23.82 -4.24
C THR A 81 -2.99 23.50 -5.28
N ARG A 82 -3.70 24.57 -5.68
CA ARG A 82 -4.77 24.66 -6.69
C ARG A 82 -4.61 23.82 -7.97
N ASP A 83 -3.39 23.50 -8.39
CA ASP A 83 -3.14 22.76 -9.63
C ASP A 83 -3.29 21.24 -9.49
N ALA A 84 -3.21 20.68 -8.27
CA ALA A 84 -3.51 19.26 -8.04
C ALA A 84 -5.01 18.95 -8.19
N MET A 85 -5.87 19.93 -7.87
CA MET A 85 -7.31 19.77 -7.75
C MET A 85 -7.99 19.48 -9.10
N ARG A 86 -7.43 19.98 -10.21
CA ARG A 86 -8.03 19.81 -11.55
C ARG A 86 -7.75 18.44 -12.21
N GLN A 87 -6.76 17.69 -11.73
CA GLN A 87 -6.45 16.34 -12.24
C GLN A 87 -6.90 15.21 -11.31
N THR A 88 -7.09 15.48 -10.01
CA THR A 88 -7.51 14.45 -9.04
C THR A 88 -9.02 14.21 -9.01
N GLU A 89 -9.86 15.19 -9.37
CA GLU A 89 -11.32 15.05 -9.27
C GLU A 89 -11.91 14.06 -10.28
N THR A 90 -11.26 13.80 -11.41
CA THR A 90 -11.80 12.89 -12.45
C THR A 90 -11.19 11.49 -12.43
N ALA A 91 -10.07 11.27 -11.73
CA ALA A 91 -9.40 9.96 -11.69
C ALA A 91 -9.55 9.22 -10.34
N ALA A 92 -9.89 9.93 -9.26
CA ALA A 92 -9.93 9.34 -7.91
C ALA A 92 -11.31 8.78 -7.51
N ALA A 93 -12.40 9.19 -8.19
CA ALA A 93 -13.76 8.87 -7.78
C ALA A 93 -14.28 7.51 -8.29
N GLU A 94 -13.63 6.88 -9.28
CA GLU A 94 -14.12 5.62 -9.88
C GLU A 94 -13.39 4.35 -9.39
N GLU A 95 -12.34 4.45 -8.57
CA GLU A 95 -11.45 3.30 -8.29
C GLU A 95 -11.38 2.81 -6.83
N THR A 96 -12.15 3.38 -5.89
CA THR A 96 -12.03 3.04 -4.46
C THR A 96 -13.19 2.16 -4.00
N GLU A 97 -13.09 0.84 -4.23
CA GLU A 97 -14.08 -0.13 -3.72
C GLU A 97 -13.76 -0.59 -2.28
N GLU A 98 -12.50 -0.52 -1.84
CA GLU A 98 -12.09 -1.14 -0.57
C GLU A 98 -11.10 -0.30 0.24
N ARG A 99 -11.16 -0.43 1.58
CA ARG A 99 -10.32 0.34 2.52
C ARG A 99 -8.85 -0.04 2.43
N PHE A 100 -8.53 -1.32 2.33
CA PHE A 100 -7.15 -1.78 2.36
C PHE A 100 -6.70 -2.29 1.00
N ALA A 101 -5.45 -2.02 0.65
CA ALA A 101 -4.81 -2.66 -0.50
C ALA A 101 -3.38 -3.07 -0.14
N VAL A 102 -2.89 -4.10 -0.82
CA VAL A 102 -1.47 -4.48 -0.79
C VAL A 102 -0.88 -4.19 -2.15
N VAL A 103 0.28 -3.56 -2.16
CA VAL A 103 1.02 -3.19 -3.37
C VAL A 103 2.36 -3.91 -3.35
N TYR A 104 2.64 -4.64 -4.43
CA TYR A 104 3.92 -5.31 -4.66
C TYR A 104 4.68 -4.58 -5.76
N HIS A 105 5.95 -4.35 -5.53
CA HIS A 105 6.87 -3.78 -6.49
C HIS A 105 7.81 -4.86 -7.00
N LEU A 106 7.68 -5.19 -8.28
CA LEU A 106 8.44 -6.25 -8.93
C LEU A 106 9.39 -5.70 -9.97
N LEU A 107 10.56 -6.33 -10.07
CA LEU A 107 11.57 -6.06 -11.07
C LEU A 107 11.94 -7.37 -11.78
N SER A 108 11.91 -7.33 -13.10
CA SER A 108 12.51 -8.36 -13.95
C SER A 108 13.91 -7.92 -14.34
N THR A 109 14.95 -8.60 -13.85
CA THR A 109 16.34 -8.30 -14.19
C THR A 109 16.68 -8.72 -15.63
N ARG A 110 16.04 -9.78 -16.13
CA ARG A 110 16.26 -10.30 -17.50
C ARG A 110 15.75 -9.34 -18.57
N HIS A 111 14.57 -8.77 -18.36
CA HIS A 111 13.92 -7.89 -19.32
C HIS A 111 14.05 -6.40 -18.95
N ASN A 112 14.66 -6.09 -17.80
CA ASN A 112 14.76 -4.75 -17.22
C ASN A 112 13.41 -4.02 -17.15
N GLN A 113 12.39 -4.73 -16.66
CA GLN A 113 11.01 -4.26 -16.60
C GLN A 113 10.55 -4.11 -15.16
N ARG A 114 9.82 -3.03 -14.87
CA ARG A 114 9.22 -2.79 -13.55
C ARG A 114 7.71 -2.94 -13.63
N LEU A 115 7.14 -3.60 -12.64
CA LEU A 115 5.71 -3.80 -12.53
C LEU A 115 5.27 -3.49 -11.10
N ARG A 116 4.15 -2.78 -10.98
CA ARG A 116 3.45 -2.62 -9.72
C ARG A 116 2.24 -3.53 -9.74
N VAL A 117 2.12 -4.44 -8.78
CA VAL A 117 0.90 -5.25 -8.61
C VAL A 117 0.13 -4.66 -7.45
N ARG A 118 -1.17 -4.43 -7.62
CA ARG A 118 -2.05 -3.92 -6.56
C ARG A 118 -3.20 -4.91 -6.37
N SER A 119 -3.49 -5.26 -5.13
CA SER A 119 -4.66 -6.06 -4.79
C SER A 119 -5.45 -5.37 -3.70
N PHE A 120 -6.75 -5.18 -3.94
CA PHE A 120 -7.66 -4.64 -2.95
C PHE A 120 -8.16 -5.78 -2.06
N LEU A 121 -8.20 -5.52 -0.76
CA LEU A 121 -8.64 -6.49 0.23
C LEU A 121 -10.04 -6.12 0.70
N PRO A 122 -10.98 -7.08 0.73
CA PRO A 122 -12.35 -6.82 1.14
C PRO A 122 -12.39 -6.29 2.58
N ALA A 123 -13.22 -5.27 2.80
CA ALA A 123 -13.47 -4.73 4.12
C ALA A 123 -14.18 -5.78 4.98
N GLY A 124 -13.50 -6.25 6.02
CA GLY A 124 -14.03 -7.19 7.00
C GLY A 124 -13.38 -6.98 8.37
N GLU A 125 -13.82 -7.75 9.36
CA GLU A 125 -13.25 -7.73 10.72
C GLU A 125 -11.77 -8.14 10.71
N VAL A 126 -11.41 -9.08 9.82
CA VAL A 126 -10.02 -9.48 9.57
C VAL A 126 -9.70 -9.27 8.10
N VAL A 127 -8.69 -8.43 7.85
CA VAL A 127 -8.20 -8.12 6.51
C VAL A 127 -7.11 -9.13 6.17
N ALA A 128 -7.46 -10.16 5.41
CA ALA A 128 -6.58 -11.29 5.10
C ALA A 128 -6.08 -11.27 3.64
N CYS A 129 -4.79 -11.54 3.45
CA CYS A 129 -4.12 -11.61 2.15
C CYS A 129 -3.31 -12.92 2.07
N PRO A 130 -3.23 -13.62 0.93
CA PRO A 130 -2.32 -14.76 0.81
C PRO A 130 -0.85 -14.31 0.87
N SER A 131 -0.01 -15.05 1.59
CA SER A 131 1.43 -14.79 1.68
C SER A 131 2.15 -15.06 0.36
N ALA A 132 3.07 -14.19 -0.02
CA ALA A 132 3.97 -14.32 -1.16
C ALA A 132 5.35 -14.90 -0.77
N THR A 133 5.54 -15.33 0.49
CA THR A 133 6.81 -15.90 0.98
C THR A 133 7.29 -17.13 0.21
N GLU A 134 6.36 -17.97 -0.26
CA GLU A 134 6.68 -19.11 -1.14
C GLU A 134 7.16 -18.68 -2.54
N VAL A 135 6.76 -17.48 -2.99
CA VAL A 135 7.15 -16.93 -4.29
C VAL A 135 8.50 -16.23 -4.19
N TRP A 136 8.63 -15.31 -3.23
CA TRP A 136 9.88 -14.63 -2.90
C TRP A 136 10.14 -14.69 -1.40
N PRO A 137 11.23 -15.33 -0.93
CA PRO A 137 11.54 -15.43 0.50
C PRO A 137 11.70 -14.08 1.20
N VAL A 138 12.10 -13.03 0.46
CA VAL A 138 12.24 -11.66 0.99
C VAL A 138 10.89 -11.06 1.44
N ALA A 139 9.77 -11.57 0.94
CA ALA A 139 8.44 -11.11 1.32
C ALA A 139 8.16 -11.26 2.83
N ASN A 140 8.86 -12.16 3.53
CA ASN A 140 8.66 -12.42 4.95
C ASN A 140 8.75 -11.13 5.80
N TRP A 141 9.77 -10.31 5.58
CA TRP A 141 9.96 -9.09 6.36
C TRP A 141 8.92 -8.02 6.00
N PHE A 142 8.61 -7.86 4.72
CA PHE A 142 7.64 -6.87 4.25
C PHE A 142 6.21 -7.22 4.67
N GLU A 143 5.84 -8.50 4.66
CA GLU A 143 4.54 -8.97 5.14
C GLU A 143 4.38 -8.73 6.64
N ARG A 144 5.45 -8.94 7.42
CA ARG A 144 5.46 -8.62 8.85
C ARG A 144 5.36 -7.12 9.12
N GLU A 145 6.02 -6.30 8.32
CA GLU A 145 5.89 -4.84 8.38
C GLU A 145 4.45 -4.39 8.07
N ALA A 146 3.86 -4.91 6.99
CA ALA A 146 2.48 -4.60 6.61
C ALA A 146 1.47 -5.08 7.67
N PHE A 147 1.73 -6.22 8.32
CA PHE A 147 0.95 -6.67 9.47
C PHE A 147 1.08 -5.73 10.67
N ASP A 148 2.29 -5.31 11.01
CA ASP A 148 2.52 -4.46 12.18
C ASP A 148 1.91 -3.06 12.00
N LEU A 149 2.12 -2.45 10.83
CA LEU A 149 1.76 -1.06 10.56
C LEU A 149 0.31 -0.87 10.10
N PHE A 150 -0.26 -1.83 9.36
CA PHE A 150 -1.62 -1.75 8.82
C PHE A 150 -2.56 -2.82 9.37
N GLY A 151 -2.06 -3.87 10.03
CA GLY A 151 -2.88 -4.97 10.55
C GLY A 151 -3.44 -5.88 9.47
N ILE A 152 -2.73 -5.99 8.33
CA ILE A 152 -3.08 -6.93 7.26
C ILE A 152 -2.52 -8.30 7.63
N VAL A 153 -3.38 -9.30 7.74
CA VAL A 153 -2.99 -10.67 8.11
C VAL A 153 -2.61 -11.44 6.86
N PHE A 154 -1.42 -12.04 6.86
CA PHE A 154 -0.95 -12.86 5.73
C PHE A 154 -1.14 -14.36 6.00
N GLU A 155 -2.03 -14.99 5.24
CA GLU A 155 -2.34 -16.42 5.32
C GLU A 155 -1.19 -17.25 4.72
N GLY A 156 -0.68 -18.23 5.47
CA GLY A 156 0.44 -19.07 5.04
C GLY A 156 1.84 -18.52 5.39
N HIS A 157 1.93 -17.38 6.07
CA HIS A 157 3.20 -16.83 6.54
C HIS A 157 3.79 -17.68 7.70
N PRO A 158 5.10 -17.99 7.72
CA PRO A 158 5.71 -18.87 8.72
C PRO A 158 5.80 -18.30 10.14
N ASP A 159 6.02 -16.98 10.29
CA ASP A 159 6.14 -16.30 11.60
C ASP A 159 5.57 -14.87 11.54
N LEU A 160 4.25 -14.75 11.60
CA LEU A 160 3.60 -13.44 11.53
C LEU A 160 3.53 -12.79 12.93
N ARG A 161 4.54 -11.97 13.23
CA ARG A 161 4.62 -11.17 14.46
C ARG A 161 5.11 -9.75 14.16
N ARG A 162 4.82 -8.83 15.09
CA ARG A 162 5.25 -7.43 15.06
C ARG A 162 6.77 -7.34 14.79
N LEU A 163 7.17 -6.27 14.12
CA LEU A 163 8.53 -6.09 13.64
C LEU A 163 9.13 -4.76 14.09
N LEU A 164 8.36 -3.66 14.00
CA LEU A 164 8.81 -2.30 14.22
C LEU A 164 8.23 -1.71 15.52
N THR A 165 7.01 -2.07 15.90
CA THR A 165 6.37 -1.55 17.10
C THR A 165 6.86 -2.26 18.36
N ASP A 166 6.71 -1.58 19.50
CA ASP A 166 7.06 -2.13 20.80
C ASP A 166 6.22 -3.36 21.15
N TYR A 167 6.74 -4.24 22.00
CA TYR A 167 6.12 -5.52 22.34
C TYR A 167 4.71 -5.38 22.93
N GLY A 168 4.45 -4.30 23.68
CA GLY A 168 3.16 -3.99 24.28
C GLY A 168 2.29 -3.04 23.45
N PHE A 169 2.68 -2.73 22.21
CA PHE A 169 1.96 -1.75 21.40
C PHE A 169 0.58 -2.27 20.97
N ILE A 170 -0.45 -1.46 21.24
CA ILE A 170 -1.83 -1.76 20.88
C ILE A 170 -2.20 -0.88 19.68
N GLY A 171 -2.70 -1.51 18.62
CA GLY A 171 -3.07 -0.83 17.37
C GLY A 171 -2.03 -0.93 16.26
N HIS A 172 -2.26 -0.13 15.21
CA HIS A 172 -1.56 -0.14 13.93
C HIS A 172 -1.28 1.31 13.49
N PRO A 173 -0.02 1.79 13.60
CA PRO A 173 0.30 3.22 13.49
C PRO A 173 -0.05 3.89 12.15
N PHE A 174 -0.02 3.17 11.03
CA PHE A 174 -0.17 3.76 9.69
C PHE A 174 -1.61 3.74 9.17
N ARG A 175 -2.55 3.24 9.95
CA ARG A 175 -3.97 3.41 9.63
C ARG A 175 -4.39 4.86 9.85
N LYS A 176 -5.29 5.36 9.01
CA LYS A 176 -5.67 6.80 9.02
C LYS A 176 -6.55 7.20 10.20
N ASP A 177 -7.11 6.23 10.91
CA ASP A 177 -7.85 6.38 12.16
C ASP A 177 -6.92 6.47 13.39
N PHE A 178 -5.64 6.09 13.28
CA PHE A 178 -4.71 6.13 14.40
C PHE A 178 -4.15 7.55 14.63
N PRO A 179 -4.10 8.05 15.88
CA PRO A 179 -3.60 9.38 16.18
C PRO A 179 -2.08 9.48 15.93
N VAL A 180 -1.63 10.61 15.39
CA VAL A 180 -0.21 10.85 15.04
C VAL A 180 0.73 10.71 16.23
N TYR A 181 0.29 11.11 17.42
CA TYR A 181 1.08 11.03 18.66
C TYR A 181 0.93 9.69 19.39
N GLY A 182 0.10 8.77 18.87
CA GLY A 182 -0.30 7.56 19.56
C GLY A 182 -1.20 7.81 20.77
N GLU A 183 -1.52 6.74 21.47
CA GLU A 183 -2.37 6.77 22.66
C GLU A 183 -1.55 6.78 23.96
N VAL A 184 -0.31 6.32 23.89
CA VAL A 184 0.55 6.05 25.06
C VAL A 184 1.92 6.69 24.87
N GLU A 185 2.41 7.36 25.92
CA GLU A 185 3.78 7.87 26.04
C GLU A 185 4.55 7.09 27.12
N MET A 186 5.87 7.01 26.97
CA MET A 186 6.74 6.34 27.94
C MET A 186 7.46 7.38 28.80
N ARG A 187 7.46 7.16 30.13
CA ARG A 187 8.19 7.98 31.10
C ARG A 187 9.00 7.10 32.04
N TYR A 188 10.21 7.54 32.42
CA TYR A 188 10.94 6.90 33.51
C TYR A 188 10.36 7.34 34.86
N ASP A 189 10.03 6.37 35.71
CA ASP A 189 9.56 6.59 37.07
C ASP A 189 10.67 6.29 38.10
N PRO A 190 11.22 7.31 38.78
CA PRO A 190 12.33 7.11 39.72
C PRO A 190 11.98 6.24 40.92
N ASP A 191 10.74 6.32 41.41
CA ASP A 191 10.29 5.59 42.60
C ASP A 191 10.22 4.09 42.36
N SER A 192 9.74 3.70 41.18
CA SER A 192 9.66 2.29 40.78
C SER A 192 10.85 1.81 39.94
N ALA A 193 11.83 2.68 39.68
CA ALA A 193 13.04 2.43 38.90
C ALA A 193 12.80 1.72 37.55
N ARG A 194 11.69 2.05 36.88
CA ARG A 194 11.27 1.43 35.62
C ARG A 194 10.63 2.43 34.66
N VAL A 195 10.56 2.04 33.39
CA VAL A 195 9.80 2.77 32.38
C VAL A 195 8.32 2.40 32.52
N VAL A 196 7.46 3.42 32.64
CA VAL A 196 6.01 3.27 32.72
C VAL A 196 5.35 3.85 31.48
N TYR A 197 4.25 3.23 31.09
CA TYR A 197 3.38 3.64 30.00
C TYR A 197 2.23 4.46 30.57
N GLN A 198 2.05 5.70 30.10
CA GLN A 198 0.96 6.58 30.52
C GLN A 198 0.24 7.16 29.29
N PRO A 199 -1.03 7.59 29.39
CA PRO A 199 -1.71 8.24 28.28
C PRO A 199 -0.97 9.51 27.83
N VAL A 200 -0.99 9.78 26.52
CA VAL A 200 -0.31 10.95 25.94
C VAL A 200 -0.85 12.24 26.53
N SER A 201 0.06 13.12 26.97
CA SER A 201 -0.26 14.43 27.57
C SER A 201 -0.17 15.60 26.59
N ILE A 202 0.23 15.33 25.34
CA ILE A 202 0.48 16.34 24.31
C ILE A 202 -0.84 16.86 23.73
N GLU A 203 -1.10 18.15 23.88
CA GLU A 203 -2.22 18.83 23.20
C GLU A 203 -1.88 19.09 21.72
N PRO A 204 -2.79 18.76 20.77
CA PRO A 204 -2.58 19.04 19.36
C PRO A 204 -2.46 20.55 19.11
N ARG A 205 -1.27 21.03 18.74
CA ARG A 205 -1.09 22.40 18.23
C ARG A 205 -1.31 22.41 16.73
N GLU A 206 -2.54 22.68 16.31
CA GLU A 206 -2.84 23.01 14.92
C GLU A 206 -2.31 24.43 14.61
N VAL A 207 -1.08 24.52 14.08
CA VAL A 207 -0.47 25.81 13.69
C VAL A 207 -1.24 26.48 12.54
N VAL A 208 -1.97 25.71 11.75
CA VAL A 208 -2.77 26.21 10.62
C VAL A 208 -4.21 25.71 10.77
N PRO A 209 -5.20 26.60 11.01
CA PRO A 209 -6.58 26.18 11.13
C PRO A 209 -7.10 25.62 9.80
N ARG A 210 -7.88 24.54 9.88
CA ARG A 210 -8.54 23.91 8.72
C ARG A 210 -9.46 24.91 8.02
N VAL A 211 -9.07 25.40 6.86
CA VAL A 211 -9.90 26.30 6.04
C VAL A 211 -10.87 25.47 5.20
N VAL A 212 -12.08 25.21 5.71
CA VAL A 212 -13.18 24.65 4.92
C VAL A 212 -13.80 25.78 4.09
N ARG A 213 -13.44 25.89 2.81
CA ARG A 213 -14.13 26.82 1.90
C ARG A 213 -15.43 26.17 1.43
N LYS A 214 -16.59 26.69 1.85
CA LYS A 214 -17.87 26.36 1.22
C LYS A 214 -17.84 26.83 -0.24
N GLY A 215 -18.18 25.95 -1.17
CA GLY A 215 -18.12 26.22 -2.62
C GLY A 215 -18.89 27.47 -3.01
N GLY A 216 -18.17 28.47 -3.51
CA GLY A 216 -18.76 29.63 -4.17
C GLY A 216 -19.17 29.23 -5.59
N ARG A 217 -20.44 28.84 -5.76
CA ARG A 217 -21.09 28.81 -7.07
C ARG A 217 -21.41 30.27 -7.39
N SER A 218 -20.70 30.86 -8.34
CA SER A 218 -21.06 32.17 -8.88
C SER A 218 -22.33 32.03 -9.71
N GLU A 219 -23.45 32.53 -9.20
CA GLU A 219 -24.55 33.00 -10.03
C GLU A 219 -24.14 34.35 -10.63
N GLY A 220 -24.34 34.51 -11.94
CA GLY A 220 -24.00 35.71 -12.71
C GLY A 220 -23.55 35.35 -14.12
#